data_AF-A0A941WSX1-F1
#
_entry.id   AF-A0A941WSX1-F1
#
_cell.length_a   1.000
_cell.length_b   1.000
_cell.length_c   1.000
_cell.angle_alpha   90.00
_cell.angle_beta   90.00
_cell.angle_gamma   90.00
#
_symmetry.space_group_name_H-M   'P 1'
#
loop_
_entity.id
_entity.type
_entity.pdbx_description
1 polymer ?
#
loop_
_entity_poly.entity_id
_entity_poly.type
_entity_poly.pdbx_seq_one_letter_code
_entity_poly.pdbx_strand_id
1 'polypeptide(L)'
;MKNNKGLIAIIIILAILVIALGVYIFKRESIRQWVSKDVPKTTEENNTKYEEDVNKIITLGTGMKRPSQYKPSEQYYIIDNRKYELDTLVNSLKNEELKKEINTFIKESTEKLENKRSDFQQYIEEGNKEREKIEWAGNKLDYYRVISTNLNLGDESDPIQIFTEWKCTNGYLSISLSYKYAYGEQISSSYNKKQKRFNYGPYEIYCATYDLYTGKRIQFSDLFFEGEDYGAELYEFMKGKIATDIMEQYVKREFTTLPQDYQYFTIENIIFNKQNLYFSEATEISTAYYYTMFPTLSIARDMKNIFSNDVKIETDDALGKPMSQITQIQINNNTYVIGKIKHWDKNIENKINNSIIKCAEELDKNGIFDKINKNNIFTVTSWQYNYDGEKIRTMVIQQLNNKEQAIEILLNAQTGDIEELYYREDVSAGETSNETVRNSILKELNSILQKLKK
;
A
#
# COMPACT_ATOMS: atom_id res chain seq x y z
N MET A 1 -49.59 14.57 52.18
CA MET A 1 -48.49 14.24 51.24
C MET A 1 -47.86 12.92 51.66
N LYS A 2 -48.25 11.81 51.02
CA LYS A 2 -47.61 10.50 51.30
C LYS A 2 -46.24 10.46 50.62
N ASN A 3 -45.25 9.92 51.33
CA ASN A 3 -43.82 9.94 51.03
C ASN A 3 -43.48 9.38 49.63
N ASN A 4 -43.35 10.25 48.63
CA ASN A 4 -42.87 9.92 47.29
C ASN A 4 -41.34 9.71 47.21
N LYS A 5 -40.61 9.76 48.33
CA LYS A 5 -39.16 9.58 48.37
C LYS A 5 -38.71 8.20 47.85
N GLY A 6 -39.48 7.15 48.14
CA GLY A 6 -39.21 5.81 47.61
C GLY A 6 -39.45 5.68 46.11
N LEU A 7 -40.51 6.33 45.60
CA LEU A 7 -40.83 6.33 44.18
C LEU A 7 -39.79 7.09 43.35
N ILE A 8 -39.31 8.23 43.86
CA ILE A 8 -38.26 9.04 43.22
C ILE A 8 -36.93 8.28 43.19
N ALA A 9 -36.57 7.58 44.27
CA ALA A 9 -35.36 6.76 44.31
C ALA A 9 -35.40 5.60 43.29
N ILE A 10 -36.56 4.95 43.14
CA ILE A 10 -36.76 3.88 42.15
C ILE A 10 -36.64 4.42 40.72
N ILE A 11 -37.18 5.61 40.44
CA ILE A 11 -37.08 6.25 39.11
C ILE A 11 -35.63 6.61 38.77
N ILE A 12 -34.85 7.11 39.74
CA ILE A 12 -33.43 7.44 39.52
C ILE A 12 -32.60 6.17 39.26
N ILE A 13 -32.84 5.09 40.00
CA ILE A 13 -32.15 3.81 39.80
C ILE A 13 -32.50 3.22 38.43
N LEU A 14 -33.76 3.31 38.00
CA LEU A 14 -34.20 2.87 36.67
C LEU A 14 -33.57 3.74 35.56
N ALA A 15 -33.44 5.05 35.75
CA ALA A 15 -32.79 5.92 34.77
C ALA A 15 -31.29 5.60 34.62
N ILE A 16 -30.58 5.34 35.73
CA ILE A 16 -29.16 4.95 35.70
C ILE A 16 -29.00 3.57 35.06
N LEU A 17 -29.90 2.61 35.35
CA LEU A 17 -29.89 1.30 34.70
C LEU A 17 -30.17 1.40 33.20
N VAL A 18 -31.09 2.26 32.76
CA VAL A 18 -31.36 2.47 31.32
C VAL A 18 -30.17 3.12 30.62
N ILE A 19 -29.48 4.07 31.26
CA ILE A 19 -28.25 4.67 30.71
C ILE A 19 -27.13 3.64 30.67
N ALA A 20 -26.93 2.85 31.72
CA ALA A 20 -25.92 1.80 31.75
C ALA A 20 -26.21 0.67 30.75
N LEU A 21 -27.48 0.30 30.57
CA LEU A 21 -27.91 -0.65 29.55
C LEU A 21 -27.77 -0.06 28.15
N GLY A 22 -28.04 1.23 27.96
CA GLY A 22 -27.82 1.95 26.71
C GLY A 22 -26.34 2.01 26.32
N VAL A 23 -25.45 2.31 27.27
CA VAL A 23 -23.99 2.28 27.07
C VAL A 23 -23.49 0.86 26.83
N TYR A 24 -24.05 -0.15 27.52
CA TYR A 24 -23.71 -1.55 27.33
C TYR A 24 -24.20 -2.10 25.99
N ILE A 25 -25.40 -1.72 25.53
CA ILE A 25 -25.96 -2.09 24.23
C ILE A 25 -25.20 -1.38 23.10
N PHE A 26 -24.89 -0.08 23.22
CA PHE A 26 -24.06 0.62 22.23
C PHE A 26 -22.65 0.03 22.15
N LYS A 27 -22.00 -0.30 23.29
CA LYS A 27 -20.70 -1.00 23.27
C LYS A 27 -20.82 -2.40 22.66
N ARG A 28 -21.90 -3.12 22.93
CA ARG A 28 -22.14 -4.49 22.43
C ARG A 28 -22.53 -4.51 20.95
N GLU A 29 -23.15 -3.47 20.40
CA GLU A 29 -23.39 -3.31 18.95
C GLU A 29 -22.09 -2.98 18.22
N SER A 30 -21.24 -2.10 18.76
CA SER A 30 -19.90 -1.85 18.19
C SER A 30 -18.98 -3.09 18.25
N ILE A 31 -19.17 -3.97 19.24
CA ILE A 31 -18.43 -5.26 19.35
C ILE A 31 -19.09 -6.37 18.51
N ARG A 32 -20.42 -6.38 18.34
CA ARG A 32 -21.08 -7.35 17.44
C ARG A 32 -20.78 -7.08 15.96
N GLN A 33 -20.59 -5.83 15.57
CA GLN A 33 -20.05 -5.49 14.23
C GLN A 33 -18.62 -6.01 14.00
N TRP A 34 -17.87 -6.32 15.06
CA TRP A 34 -16.55 -6.96 14.97
C TRP A 34 -16.59 -8.49 14.91
N VAL A 35 -17.74 -9.15 15.20
CA VAL A 35 -17.78 -10.61 15.40
C VAL A 35 -18.90 -11.34 14.63
N SER A 36 -19.93 -10.66 14.09
CA SER A 36 -20.91 -11.32 13.21
C SER A 36 -20.50 -11.25 11.73
N LYS A 37 -19.71 -12.24 11.29
CA LYS A 37 -19.79 -12.77 9.93
C LYS A 37 -21.21 -13.23 9.69
N ASP A 38 -21.97 -12.45 8.95
CA ASP A 38 -23.04 -12.90 8.05
C ASP A 38 -23.25 -11.77 7.03
N VAL A 39 -22.44 -11.81 5.97
CA VAL A 39 -22.67 -11.07 4.74
C VAL A 39 -24.02 -11.50 4.20
N PRO A 40 -24.99 -10.60 3.97
CA PRO A 40 -26.15 -10.95 3.18
C PRO A 40 -25.63 -11.32 1.79
N LYS A 41 -25.84 -12.58 1.36
CA LYS A 41 -25.72 -12.94 -0.06
C LYS A 41 -26.71 -12.05 -0.83
N THR A 42 -26.22 -10.94 -1.38
CA THR A 42 -26.96 -10.15 -2.34
C THR A 42 -27.06 -10.95 -3.62
N THR A 43 -28.28 -11.39 -3.90
CA THR A 43 -28.71 -12.00 -5.15
C THR A 43 -28.32 -11.12 -6.35
N GLU A 44 -27.96 -11.76 -7.47
CA GLU A 44 -27.39 -11.21 -8.72
C GLU A 44 -28.15 -10.05 -9.40
N GLU A 45 -29.25 -9.55 -8.87
CA GLU A 45 -30.09 -8.54 -9.54
C GLU A 45 -29.76 -7.08 -9.20
N ASN A 46 -28.90 -6.80 -8.21
CA ASN A 46 -28.53 -5.43 -7.83
C ASN A 46 -27.18 -4.94 -8.40
N ASN A 47 -26.36 -5.82 -8.99
CA ASN A 47 -25.02 -5.43 -9.48
C ASN A 47 -25.05 -4.59 -10.77
N THR A 48 -26.13 -4.63 -11.54
CA THR A 48 -26.24 -3.85 -12.79
C THR A 48 -26.68 -2.41 -12.58
N LYS A 49 -27.13 -2.03 -11.37
CA LYS A 49 -27.62 -0.66 -11.08
C LYS A 49 -26.62 0.23 -10.34
N TYR A 50 -25.56 -0.34 -9.76
CA TYR A 50 -24.50 0.43 -9.10
C TYR A 50 -23.39 0.89 -10.06
N GLU A 51 -23.33 0.35 -11.28
CA GLU A 51 -22.35 0.78 -12.30
C GLU A 51 -22.70 2.13 -12.95
N GLU A 52 -23.93 2.64 -12.85
CA GLU A 52 -24.36 3.83 -13.61
C GLU A 52 -24.36 5.17 -12.85
N ASP A 53 -24.25 5.20 -11.52
CA ASP A 53 -24.41 6.47 -10.75
C ASP A 53 -23.26 6.78 -9.76
N VAL A 54 -22.08 6.18 -9.96
CA VAL A 54 -20.85 6.86 -9.51
C VAL A 54 -20.67 8.01 -10.48
N ASN A 55 -21.09 9.22 -10.10
CA ASN A 55 -20.55 10.46 -10.70
C ASN A 55 -19.06 10.19 -10.90
N LYS A 56 -18.61 9.98 -12.15
CA LYS A 56 -17.20 9.68 -12.45
C LYS A 56 -16.40 10.76 -11.76
N ILE A 57 -15.78 10.44 -10.63
CA ILE A 57 -14.90 11.37 -9.94
C ILE A 57 -13.88 11.72 -11.00
N ILE A 58 -13.91 12.95 -11.49
CA ILE A 58 -13.01 13.41 -12.54
C ILE A 58 -11.62 13.38 -11.90
N THR A 59 -10.86 12.33 -12.22
CA THR A 59 -9.51 12.06 -11.73
C THR A 59 -8.53 12.27 -12.87
N LEU A 60 -8.66 13.42 -13.54
CA LEU A 60 -7.78 13.78 -14.64
C LEU A 60 -6.52 14.42 -14.06
N GLY A 61 -5.37 13.94 -14.52
CA GLY A 61 -4.09 14.55 -14.20
C GLY A 61 -4.02 16.00 -14.66
N THR A 62 -3.35 16.82 -13.86
CA THR A 62 -3.16 18.26 -14.10
C THR A 62 -1.68 18.62 -14.23
N GLY A 63 -0.81 17.61 -14.20
CA GLY A 63 0.63 17.78 -14.28
C GLY A 63 1.09 18.17 -15.68
N MET A 64 2.35 17.88 -15.97
CA MET A 64 2.92 18.20 -17.27
C MET A 64 2.25 17.41 -18.41
N LYS A 65 2.38 17.93 -19.63
CA LYS A 65 1.99 17.20 -20.84
C LYS A 65 2.81 15.94 -21.00
N ARG A 66 2.15 14.83 -21.33
CA ARG A 66 2.84 13.57 -21.66
C ARG A 66 3.76 13.78 -22.88
N PRO A 67 5.06 13.49 -22.77
CA PRO A 67 5.95 13.49 -23.92
C PRO A 67 5.48 12.48 -24.98
N SER A 68 5.62 12.81 -26.26
CA SER A 68 5.20 11.95 -27.37
C SER A 68 5.95 10.61 -27.42
N GLN A 69 7.18 10.58 -26.92
CA GLN A 69 8.02 9.38 -26.78
C GLN A 69 8.35 9.12 -25.31
N TYR A 70 7.32 9.18 -24.46
CA TYR A 70 7.49 8.92 -23.04
C TYR A 70 8.04 7.51 -22.78
N LYS A 71 9.21 7.47 -22.13
CA LYS A 71 9.80 6.31 -21.48
C LYS A 71 10.28 6.77 -20.10
N PRO A 72 9.95 6.06 -19.01
CA PRO A 72 10.56 6.24 -17.70
C PRO A 72 12.08 6.19 -17.79
N SER A 73 12.71 7.05 -17.00
CA SER A 73 14.16 7.14 -16.98
C SER A 73 14.75 5.95 -16.22
N GLU A 74 15.88 5.43 -16.70
CA GLU A 74 16.59 4.33 -16.03
C GLU A 74 17.32 4.80 -14.77
N GLN A 75 17.62 6.11 -14.70
CA GLN A 75 18.23 6.77 -13.56
C GLN A 75 17.45 8.03 -13.20
N TYR A 76 17.37 8.31 -11.91
CA TYR A 76 16.77 9.54 -11.39
C TYR A 76 17.81 10.40 -10.69
N TYR A 77 17.60 11.71 -10.73
CA TYR A 77 18.41 12.66 -9.99
C TYR A 77 17.85 12.81 -8.58
N ILE A 78 18.69 12.67 -7.58
CA ILE A 78 18.31 12.74 -6.17
C ILE A 78 19.22 13.70 -5.41
N ILE A 79 18.70 14.23 -4.31
CA ILE A 79 19.51 14.76 -3.22
C ILE A 79 19.45 13.75 -2.08
N ASP A 80 20.60 13.28 -1.62
CA ASP A 80 20.69 12.33 -0.52
C ASP A 80 20.35 13.03 0.81
N ASN A 81 19.16 12.74 1.35
CA ASN A 81 18.66 13.32 2.59
C ASN A 81 19.43 12.88 3.84
N ARG A 82 20.37 11.93 3.73
CA ARG A 82 21.31 11.57 4.80
C ARG A 82 22.52 12.50 4.85
N LYS A 83 22.76 13.28 3.78
CA LYS A 83 23.90 14.20 3.64
C LYS A 83 23.55 15.65 3.92
N TYR A 84 22.26 16.00 3.88
CA TYR A 84 21.78 17.36 4.00
C TYR A 84 20.65 17.42 5.03
N GLU A 85 20.68 18.45 5.89
CA GLU A 85 19.51 18.83 6.66
C GLU A 85 18.54 19.62 5.78
N LEU A 86 17.23 19.54 6.07
CA LEU A 86 16.21 20.21 5.27
C LEU A 86 16.45 21.73 5.18
N ASP A 87 16.79 22.37 6.31
CA ASP A 87 17.06 23.81 6.35
C ASP A 87 18.26 24.19 5.47
N THR A 88 19.32 23.38 5.49
CA THR A 88 20.50 23.61 4.62
C THR A 88 20.12 23.51 3.14
N LEU A 89 19.31 22.50 2.78
CA LEU A 89 18.82 22.35 1.41
C LEU A 89 17.95 23.53 0.99
N VAL A 90 16.95 23.90 1.80
CA VAL A 90 16.02 24.99 1.49
C VAL A 90 16.77 26.32 1.35
N ASN A 91 17.73 26.60 2.23
CA ASN A 91 18.53 27.81 2.16
C ASN A 91 19.45 27.88 0.93
N SER A 92 19.79 26.73 0.34
CA SER A 92 20.57 26.65 -0.90
C SER A 92 19.75 26.88 -2.17
N LEU A 93 18.40 26.92 -2.10
CA LEU A 93 17.56 27.23 -3.26
C LEU A 93 17.87 28.63 -3.79
N LYS A 94 18.02 28.76 -5.11
CA LYS A 94 18.19 30.06 -5.77
C LYS A 94 16.88 30.85 -5.91
N ASN A 95 15.74 30.16 -5.87
CA ASN A 95 14.43 30.79 -5.92
C ASN A 95 14.03 31.26 -4.51
N GLU A 96 14.16 32.56 -4.25
CA GLU A 96 13.86 33.17 -2.95
C GLU A 96 12.37 33.14 -2.58
N GLU A 97 11.47 33.19 -3.57
CA GLU A 97 10.02 33.11 -3.32
C GLU A 97 9.63 31.71 -2.84
N LEU A 98 10.13 30.68 -3.53
CA LEU A 98 9.94 29.29 -3.14
C LEU A 98 10.56 29.01 -1.76
N LYS A 99 11.76 29.52 -1.50
CA LYS A 99 12.42 29.40 -0.19
C LYS A 99 11.56 29.97 0.93
N LYS A 100 10.99 31.16 0.71
CA LYS A 100 10.08 31.81 1.67
C LYS A 100 8.81 30.97 1.89
N GLU A 101 8.22 30.46 0.82
CA GLU A 101 7.01 29.65 0.86
C GLU A 101 7.23 28.35 1.65
N ILE A 102 8.32 27.63 1.39
CA ILE A 102 8.68 26.40 2.12
C ILE A 102 8.89 26.70 3.60
N ASN A 103 9.64 27.76 3.93
CA ASN A 103 9.88 28.16 5.32
C ASN A 103 8.58 28.55 6.05
N THR A 104 7.66 29.23 5.36
CA THR A 104 6.32 29.52 5.88
C THR A 104 5.54 28.23 6.15
N PHE A 105 5.54 27.28 5.21
CA PHE A 105 4.88 25.98 5.39
C PHE A 105 5.43 25.21 6.61
N ILE A 106 6.76 25.13 6.75
CA ILE A 106 7.42 24.46 7.88
C ILE A 106 7.00 25.12 9.20
N LYS A 107 7.04 26.45 9.27
CA LYS A 107 6.68 27.20 10.47
C LYS A 107 5.22 26.99 10.86
N GLU A 108 4.28 27.20 9.93
CA GLU A 108 2.85 27.06 10.20
C GLU A 108 2.46 25.62 10.55
N SER A 109 3.08 24.63 9.90
CA SER A 109 2.83 23.21 10.19
C SER A 109 3.37 22.83 11.57
N THR A 110 4.54 23.35 11.94
CA THR A 110 5.11 23.17 13.29
C THR A 110 4.18 23.75 14.35
N GLU A 111 3.71 24.99 14.17
CA GLU A 111 2.78 25.62 15.12
C GLU A 111 1.47 24.84 15.25
N LYS A 112 0.92 24.33 14.13
CA LYS A 112 -0.28 23.48 14.14
C LYS A 112 -0.05 22.16 14.88
N LEU A 113 1.11 21.52 14.70
CA LEU A 113 1.46 20.29 15.40
C LEU A 113 1.68 20.53 16.89
N GLU A 114 2.37 21.59 17.29
CA GLU A 114 2.56 21.90 18.72
C GLU A 114 1.23 22.09 19.46
N ASN A 115 0.22 22.66 18.80
CA ASN A 115 -1.14 22.74 19.34
C ASN A 115 -1.83 21.36 19.52
N LYS A 116 -1.30 20.30 18.90
CA LYS A 116 -1.76 18.91 19.00
C LYS A 116 -0.91 18.05 19.92
N ARG A 117 0.14 18.60 20.52
CA ARG A 117 1.08 17.85 21.36
C ARG A 117 0.41 17.16 22.54
N SER A 118 -0.48 17.88 23.24
CA SER A 118 -1.22 17.33 24.39
C SER A 118 -2.18 16.22 23.97
N ASP A 119 -2.92 16.41 22.87
CA ASP A 119 -3.84 15.41 22.32
C ASP A 119 -3.09 14.13 21.95
N PHE A 120 -1.93 14.28 21.30
CA PHE A 120 -1.08 13.16 20.92
C PHE A 120 -0.51 12.44 22.16
N GLN A 121 -0.02 13.18 23.16
CA GLN A 121 0.46 12.60 24.40
C GLN A 121 -0.62 11.78 25.11
N GLN A 122 -1.83 12.33 25.23
CA GLN A 122 -2.97 11.63 25.82
C GLN A 122 -3.29 10.35 25.04
N TYR A 123 -3.26 10.39 23.71
CA TYR A 123 -3.47 9.20 22.88
C TYR A 123 -2.45 8.09 23.16
N ILE A 124 -1.15 8.41 23.28
CA ILE A 124 -0.10 7.45 23.66
C ILE A 124 -0.40 6.84 25.04
N GLU A 125 -0.72 7.68 26.03
CA GLU A 125 -0.99 7.24 27.40
C GLU A 125 -2.25 6.37 27.52
N GLU A 126 -3.33 6.72 26.82
CA GLU A 126 -4.58 5.96 26.81
C GLU A 126 -4.42 4.62 26.11
N GLY A 127 -3.76 4.58 24.94
CA GLY A 127 -3.46 3.34 24.22
C GLY A 127 -2.66 2.36 25.08
N ASN A 128 -1.70 2.86 25.88
CA ASN A 128 -0.92 2.02 26.79
C ASN A 128 -1.72 1.57 28.04
N LYS A 129 -2.67 2.37 28.54
CA LYS A 129 -3.59 1.93 29.62
C LYS A 129 -4.56 0.84 29.17
N GLU A 130 -5.03 0.90 27.92
CA GLU A 130 -5.88 -0.15 27.37
C GLU A 130 -5.12 -1.48 27.25
N ARG A 131 -3.83 -1.43 26.91
CA ARG A 131 -2.92 -2.59 26.93
C ARG A 131 -2.87 -3.29 28.29
N GLU A 132 -2.66 -2.54 29.38
CA GLU A 132 -2.54 -3.12 30.74
C GLU A 132 -3.76 -3.95 31.13
N LYS A 133 -4.96 -3.54 30.71
CA LYS A 133 -6.22 -4.25 30.97
C LYS A 133 -6.30 -5.58 30.21
N ILE A 134 -5.78 -5.63 28.99
CA ILE A 134 -5.76 -6.84 28.15
C ILE A 134 -4.75 -7.85 28.72
N GLU A 135 -3.58 -7.39 29.18
CA GLU A 135 -2.55 -8.25 29.81
C GLU A 135 -3.07 -8.97 31.07
N TRP A 136 -3.90 -8.32 31.89
CA TRP A 136 -4.51 -8.94 33.07
C TRP A 136 -5.57 -10.01 32.76
N ALA A 137 -6.12 -10.04 31.55
CA ALA A 137 -7.18 -10.98 31.16
C ALA A 137 -6.67 -12.35 30.66
N GLY A 138 -5.35 -12.61 30.67
CA GLY A 138 -4.76 -13.95 30.54
C GLY A 138 -4.71 -14.57 29.14
N ASN A 139 -5.29 -13.93 28.11
CA ASN A 139 -5.20 -14.39 26.72
C ASN A 139 -4.04 -13.70 25.99
N LYS A 140 -2.90 -14.40 25.88
CA LYS A 140 -1.81 -14.04 24.97
C LYS A 140 -2.20 -14.41 23.54
N LEU A 141 -2.32 -13.43 22.66
CA LEU A 141 -1.96 -13.63 21.25
C LEU A 141 -1.30 -12.39 20.67
N ASP A 142 -1.88 -11.19 20.67
CA ASP A 142 -1.35 -10.09 19.86
C ASP A 142 -1.27 -8.75 20.62
N TYR A 143 -0.06 -8.19 20.71
CA TYR A 143 0.28 -6.99 21.48
C TYR A 143 -0.12 -5.73 20.70
N TYR A 144 -0.80 -4.75 21.31
CA TYR A 144 -0.96 -3.40 20.75
C TYR A 144 -0.28 -2.42 21.70
N ARG A 145 0.89 -1.91 21.32
CA ARG A 145 1.63 -0.88 22.06
C ARG A 145 1.66 0.40 21.24
N VAL A 146 1.30 1.53 21.83
CA VAL A 146 1.38 2.83 21.17
C VAL A 146 2.58 3.57 21.74
N ILE A 147 3.56 3.89 20.91
CA ILE A 147 4.78 4.59 21.33
C ILE A 147 5.08 5.74 20.38
N SER A 148 5.45 6.89 20.96
CA SER A 148 6.18 7.91 20.20
C SER A 148 7.48 7.29 19.70
N THR A 149 7.90 7.60 18.48
CA THR A 149 9.11 6.98 17.93
C THR A 149 9.82 7.89 16.97
N ASN A 150 11.14 8.06 17.18
CA ASN A 150 12.06 8.61 16.19
C ASN A 150 12.74 7.48 15.43
N LEU A 151 12.09 7.02 14.35
CA LEU A 151 12.47 5.95 13.41
C LEU A 151 13.29 4.77 13.99
N ASN A 152 12.71 3.57 13.85
CA ASN A 152 13.28 2.22 14.03
C ASN A 152 13.54 1.67 15.44
N LEU A 153 13.50 2.44 16.53
CA LEU A 153 13.79 1.87 17.86
C LEU A 153 12.79 2.18 18.98
N GLY A 154 11.73 2.94 18.67
CA GLY A 154 10.68 3.41 19.58
C GLY A 154 10.71 2.81 20.98
N ASP A 155 11.10 3.62 21.95
CA ASP A 155 10.97 3.30 23.36
C ASP A 155 9.90 4.19 24.03
N GLU A 156 9.28 3.70 25.09
CA GLU A 156 8.32 4.48 25.90
C GLU A 156 8.96 5.73 26.51
N SER A 157 10.29 5.76 26.60
CA SER A 157 11.08 6.88 27.09
C SER A 157 11.38 7.94 26.02
N ASP A 158 11.07 7.67 24.74
CA ASP A 158 11.37 8.60 23.66
C ASP A 158 10.53 9.88 23.82
N PRO A 159 11.16 11.07 23.74
CA PRO A 159 10.43 12.32 23.83
C PRO A 159 9.44 12.47 22.67
N ILE A 160 8.28 13.06 22.95
CA ILE A 160 7.35 13.51 21.91
C ILE A 160 8.00 14.67 21.17
N GLN A 161 8.26 14.46 19.88
CA GLN A 161 8.88 15.40 18.96
C GLN A 161 8.20 15.37 17.59
N ILE A 162 8.30 16.49 16.87
CA ILE A 162 7.82 16.58 15.49
C ILE A 162 8.81 15.89 14.56
N PHE A 163 8.29 14.98 13.73
CA PHE A 163 9.00 14.29 12.67
C PHE A 163 8.99 15.12 11.41
N THR A 164 10.17 15.51 10.96
CA THR A 164 10.36 16.14 9.65
C THR A 164 11.01 15.15 8.71
N GLU A 165 10.30 14.77 7.66
CA GLU A 165 10.82 13.93 6.60
C GLU A 165 10.78 14.69 5.29
N TRP A 166 11.76 14.47 4.43
CA TRP A 166 11.77 15.07 3.10
C TRP A 166 12.50 14.18 2.10
N LYS A 167 12.11 14.32 0.84
CA LYS A 167 12.78 13.69 -0.29
C LYS A 167 12.79 14.63 -1.48
N CYS A 168 13.93 14.69 -2.17
CA CYS A 168 14.11 15.47 -3.38
C CYS A 168 14.50 14.53 -4.53
N THR A 169 13.64 14.40 -5.53
CA THR A 169 13.85 13.50 -6.68
C THR A 169 13.32 14.13 -7.95
N ASN A 170 14.12 14.13 -9.02
CA ASN A 170 13.79 14.67 -10.33
C ASN A 170 13.14 16.06 -10.27
N GLY A 171 13.66 16.96 -9.43
CA GLY A 171 13.16 18.32 -9.26
C GLY A 171 11.86 18.44 -8.48
N TYR A 172 11.39 17.38 -7.83
CA TYR A 172 10.29 17.45 -6.88
C TYR A 172 10.82 17.33 -5.46
N LEU A 173 10.42 18.25 -4.57
CA LEU A 173 10.73 18.22 -3.15
C LEU A 173 9.44 17.97 -2.37
N SER A 174 9.32 16.81 -1.73
CA SER A 174 8.28 16.54 -0.74
C SER A 174 8.79 16.74 0.67
N ILE A 175 7.97 17.35 1.52
CA ILE A 175 8.23 17.58 2.93
C ILE A 175 6.99 17.14 3.71
N SER A 176 7.18 16.39 4.78
CA SER A 176 6.14 16.06 5.76
C SER A 176 6.59 16.39 7.17
N LEU A 177 5.69 17.03 7.92
CA LEU A 177 5.84 17.26 9.36
C LEU A 177 4.74 16.50 10.08
N SER A 178 5.06 15.68 11.07
CA SER A 178 4.08 14.84 11.77
C SER A 178 4.41 14.53 13.22
N TYR A 179 3.39 14.17 14.00
CA TYR A 179 3.60 13.28 15.14
C TYR A 179 3.38 11.85 14.69
N LYS A 180 4.39 10.99 14.87
CA LYS A 180 4.31 9.57 14.50
C LYS A 180 4.24 8.69 15.73
N TYR A 181 3.51 7.59 15.58
CA TYR A 181 3.47 6.53 16.56
C TYR A 181 3.67 5.18 15.90
N ALA A 182 4.23 4.25 16.67
CA ALA A 182 4.23 2.85 16.32
C ALA A 182 3.02 2.17 16.97
N TYR A 183 2.42 1.20 16.28
CA TYR A 183 1.33 0.37 16.77
C TYR A 183 1.45 -1.06 16.23
N GLY A 184 0.91 -2.04 16.95
CA GLY A 184 1.03 -3.46 16.59
C GLY A 184 2.02 -4.24 17.48
N GLU A 185 2.44 -5.41 16.98
CA GLU A 185 2.79 -6.57 17.81
C GLU A 185 4.29 -6.75 18.07
N GLN A 186 4.63 -7.22 19.28
CA GLN A 186 5.93 -7.84 19.54
C GLN A 186 5.79 -9.36 19.43
N ILE A 187 6.35 -9.96 18.37
CA ILE A 187 6.37 -11.41 18.18
C ILE A 187 7.65 -12.00 18.81
N SER A 188 7.49 -12.91 19.76
CA SER A 188 8.55 -13.80 20.27
C SER A 188 8.12 -15.23 19.91
N SER A 189 8.94 -16.20 19.52
CA SER A 189 10.36 -16.32 19.18
C SER A 189 10.49 -17.65 18.43
N SER A 190 10.93 -17.66 17.19
CA SER A 190 11.72 -18.79 16.70
C SER A 190 13.19 -18.40 16.91
N TYR A 191 13.85 -19.09 17.85
CA TYR A 191 15.27 -18.94 18.21
C TYR A 191 15.75 -17.52 18.62
N ASN A 192 15.73 -17.24 19.93
CA ASN A 192 16.57 -16.24 20.65
C ASN A 192 16.57 -14.75 20.20
N LYS A 193 15.63 -14.27 19.38
CA LYS A 193 15.45 -12.83 19.14
C LYS A 193 13.98 -12.43 19.32
N LYS A 194 13.70 -11.47 20.23
CA LYS A 194 12.42 -10.78 20.31
C LYS A 194 12.28 -9.93 19.04
N GLN A 195 11.45 -10.34 18.07
CA GLN A 195 11.21 -9.53 16.88
C GLN A 195 9.99 -8.63 17.13
N LYS A 196 10.20 -7.32 17.11
CA LYS A 196 9.09 -6.37 17.15
C LYS A 196 8.60 -6.14 15.73
N ARG A 197 7.31 -6.35 15.44
CA ARG A 197 6.66 -5.99 14.19
C ARG A 197 5.67 -4.87 14.48
N PHE A 198 6.18 -3.65 14.50
CA PHE A 198 5.32 -2.48 14.56
C PHE A 198 4.97 -2.01 13.16
N ASN A 199 3.72 -1.61 13.00
CA ASN A 199 3.32 -0.66 11.99
C ASN A 199 3.58 0.75 12.51
N TYR A 200 3.74 1.69 11.60
CA TYR A 200 4.03 3.08 11.92
C TYR A 200 3.12 3.97 11.10
N GLY A 201 2.64 5.04 11.72
CA GLY A 201 1.85 6.02 11.00
C GLY A 201 1.74 7.35 11.72
N PRO A 202 1.31 8.40 11.01
CA PRO A 202 1.15 9.72 11.59
C PRO A 202 -0.17 9.83 12.36
N TYR A 203 -0.08 10.24 13.62
CA TYR A 203 -1.25 10.69 14.36
C TYR A 203 -1.85 11.94 13.73
N GLU A 204 -1.00 12.94 13.49
CA GLU A 204 -1.32 14.18 12.76
C GLU A 204 -0.17 14.49 11.81
N ILE A 205 -0.48 14.99 10.61
CA ILE A 205 0.52 15.24 9.57
C ILE A 205 0.14 16.42 8.68
N TYR A 206 1.16 17.14 8.24
CA TYR A 206 1.05 18.15 7.19
C TYR A 206 2.10 17.86 6.12
N CYS A 207 1.66 17.79 4.87
CA CYS A 207 2.53 17.53 3.72
C CYS A 207 2.51 18.70 2.75
N ALA A 208 3.65 18.94 2.11
CA ALA A 208 3.73 19.76 0.92
C ALA A 208 4.72 19.16 -0.07
N THR A 209 4.36 19.19 -1.35
CA THR A 209 5.23 18.78 -2.44
C THR A 209 5.38 19.95 -3.40
N TYR A 210 6.60 20.20 -3.84
CA TYR A 210 6.97 21.33 -4.69
C TYR A 210 7.60 20.84 -5.97
N ASP A 211 7.23 21.46 -7.09
CA ASP A 211 8.00 21.37 -8.31
C ASP A 211 9.02 22.51 -8.34
N LEU A 212 10.29 22.16 -8.16
CA LEU A 212 11.38 23.10 -8.00
C LEU A 212 11.68 23.91 -9.27
N TYR A 213 11.26 23.43 -10.45
CA TYR A 213 11.43 24.17 -11.70
C TYR A 213 10.37 25.26 -11.88
N THR A 214 9.12 24.97 -11.53
CA THR A 214 8.04 25.95 -11.63
C THR A 214 7.97 26.85 -10.40
N GLY A 215 8.59 26.43 -9.28
CA GLY A 215 8.57 27.15 -8.01
C GLY A 215 7.22 27.08 -7.31
N LYS A 216 6.39 26.08 -7.64
CA LYS A 216 5.02 25.96 -7.15
C LYS A 216 4.82 24.73 -6.28
N ARG A 217 3.97 24.89 -5.26
CA ARG A 217 3.35 23.75 -4.57
C ARG A 217 2.42 23.03 -5.54
N ILE A 218 2.53 21.71 -5.58
CA ILE A 218 1.72 20.86 -6.44
C ILE A 218 0.61 20.16 -5.65
N GLN A 219 -0.46 19.83 -6.36
CA GLN A 219 -1.56 18.99 -5.89
C GLN A 219 -1.30 17.53 -6.29
N PHE A 220 -2.07 16.62 -5.71
CA PHE A 220 -1.93 15.18 -6.00
C PHE A 220 -2.13 14.87 -7.49
N SER A 221 -3.08 15.53 -8.15
CA SER A 221 -3.36 15.38 -9.59
C SER A 221 -2.20 15.83 -10.48
N ASP A 222 -1.29 16.67 -9.99
CA ASP A 222 -0.11 17.13 -10.75
C ASP A 222 0.96 16.04 -10.90
N LEU A 223 0.86 14.95 -10.13
CA LEU A 223 1.74 13.79 -10.26
C LEU A 223 1.42 12.92 -11.49
N PHE A 224 0.30 13.20 -12.15
CA PHE A 224 -0.18 12.51 -13.35
C PHE A 224 -0.13 13.43 -14.57
N PHE A 225 -0.01 12.87 -15.77
CA PHE A 225 0.04 13.69 -16.98
C PHE A 225 -1.28 14.41 -17.24
N GLU A 226 -1.20 15.59 -17.85
CA GLU A 226 -2.36 16.39 -18.23
C GLU A 226 -3.39 15.54 -19.00
N GLY A 227 -4.62 15.44 -18.45
CA GLY A 227 -5.74 14.72 -19.06
C GLY A 227 -5.70 13.20 -18.94
N GLU A 228 -4.73 12.62 -18.23
CA GLU A 228 -4.69 11.18 -17.93
C GLU A 228 -5.68 10.85 -16.81
N ASP A 229 -6.64 9.95 -17.08
CA ASP A 229 -7.53 9.41 -16.06
C ASP A 229 -6.77 8.39 -15.20
N TYR A 230 -6.47 8.78 -13.96
CA TYR A 230 -5.73 7.95 -13.01
C TYR A 230 -6.62 7.21 -12.01
N GLY A 231 -7.93 7.48 -11.98
CA GLY A 231 -8.80 7.02 -10.89
C GLY A 231 -8.93 5.51 -10.83
N ALA A 232 -9.18 4.84 -11.97
CA ALA A 232 -9.32 3.39 -12.00
C ALA A 232 -8.04 2.68 -11.57
N GLU A 233 -6.88 3.16 -12.03
CA GLU A 233 -5.60 2.53 -11.74
C GLU A 233 -5.18 2.73 -10.28
N LEU A 234 -5.39 3.93 -9.76
CA LEU A 234 -5.14 4.24 -8.36
C LEU A 234 -6.07 3.44 -7.45
N TYR A 235 -7.35 3.30 -7.78
CA TYR A 235 -8.30 2.51 -7.01
C TYR A 235 -7.86 1.05 -6.90
N GLU A 236 -7.50 0.43 -8.02
CA GLU A 236 -7.02 -0.95 -8.02
C GLU A 236 -5.70 -1.12 -7.27
N PHE A 237 -4.78 -0.16 -7.38
CA PHE A 237 -3.55 -0.17 -6.58
C PHE A 237 -3.85 -0.14 -5.07
N MET A 238 -4.72 0.77 -4.66
CA MET A 238 -5.11 0.93 -3.26
C MET A 238 -5.77 -0.33 -2.73
N LYS A 239 -6.72 -0.89 -3.48
CA LYS A 239 -7.39 -2.15 -3.15
C LYS A 239 -6.40 -3.31 -3.02
N GLY A 240 -5.46 -3.43 -3.96
CA GLY A 240 -4.41 -4.45 -3.92
C GLY A 240 -3.47 -4.31 -2.72
N LYS A 241 -3.15 -3.08 -2.30
CA LYS A 241 -2.35 -2.83 -1.09
C LYS A 241 -3.13 -3.16 0.19
N ILE A 242 -4.40 -2.75 0.25
CA ILE A 242 -5.27 -3.00 1.41
C ILE A 242 -5.51 -4.50 1.62
N ALA A 243 -5.67 -5.26 0.55
CA ALA A 243 -5.88 -6.71 0.57
C ALA A 243 -4.65 -7.53 1.04
N THR A 244 -3.56 -6.88 1.46
CA THR A 244 -2.47 -7.59 2.14
C THR A 244 -2.86 -7.89 3.58
N ASP A 245 -2.65 -9.13 4.03
CA ASP A 245 -3.09 -9.64 5.35
C ASP A 245 -2.79 -8.70 6.54
N ILE A 246 -1.72 -7.91 6.46
CA ILE A 246 -1.29 -6.98 7.52
C ILE A 246 -2.17 -5.73 7.60
N MET A 247 -2.67 -5.21 6.47
CA MET A 247 -3.50 -4.00 6.43
C MET A 247 -4.99 -4.30 6.55
N GLU A 248 -5.44 -5.46 6.05
CA GLU A 248 -6.85 -5.86 6.08
C GLU A 248 -7.43 -5.82 7.51
N GLN A 249 -6.65 -6.26 8.51
CA GLN A 249 -7.08 -6.25 9.92
C GLN A 249 -7.35 -4.85 10.50
N TYR A 250 -6.85 -3.79 9.87
CA TYR A 250 -7.07 -2.41 10.29
C TYR A 250 -8.16 -1.71 9.47
N VAL A 251 -8.78 -2.37 8.50
CA VAL A 251 -9.86 -1.77 7.71
C VAL A 251 -11.13 -1.69 8.56
N LYS A 252 -11.62 -0.48 8.83
CA LYS A 252 -12.90 -0.25 9.54
C LYS A 252 -14.06 0.07 8.61
N ARG A 253 -13.76 0.45 7.37
CA ARG A 253 -14.74 0.77 6.33
C ARG A 253 -14.23 0.27 4.98
N GLU A 254 -15.10 -0.40 4.24
CA GLU A 254 -14.80 -0.86 2.89
C GLU A 254 -14.36 0.29 1.98
N PHE A 255 -13.28 0.06 1.24
CA PHE A 255 -12.72 1.04 0.30
C PHE A 255 -13.46 0.96 -1.04
N THR A 256 -14.62 1.62 -1.12
CA THR A 256 -15.48 1.58 -2.32
C THR A 256 -15.24 2.74 -3.30
N THR A 257 -14.59 3.81 -2.85
CA THR A 257 -14.28 5.00 -3.65
C THR A 257 -12.98 5.64 -3.17
N LEU A 258 -12.26 6.28 -4.10
CA LEU A 258 -11.08 7.08 -3.77
C LEU A 258 -11.48 8.33 -2.96
N PRO A 259 -10.70 8.74 -1.95
CA PRO A 259 -10.84 10.06 -1.32
C PRO A 259 -10.81 11.16 -2.38
N GLN A 260 -11.70 12.15 -2.25
CA GLN A 260 -11.55 13.39 -2.99
C GLN A 260 -10.35 14.15 -2.42
N ASP A 261 -9.49 14.64 -3.31
CA ASP A 261 -8.33 15.47 -2.98
C ASP A 261 -7.46 14.89 -1.87
N TYR A 262 -6.67 13.86 -2.19
CA TYR A 262 -5.68 13.27 -1.28
C TYR A 262 -4.87 14.36 -0.57
N GLN A 263 -5.30 14.70 0.64
CA GLN A 263 -4.80 15.86 1.38
C GLN A 263 -3.35 15.64 1.84
N TYR A 264 -3.00 14.38 2.12
CA TYR A 264 -1.72 13.98 2.64
C TYR A 264 -1.06 13.00 1.68
N PHE A 265 -0.09 13.52 0.93
CA PHE A 265 0.75 12.73 0.05
C PHE A 265 2.18 13.29 0.04
N THR A 266 3.12 12.42 -0.28
CA THR A 266 4.48 12.78 -0.70
C THR A 266 4.77 12.10 -2.04
N ILE A 267 5.92 12.38 -2.65
CA ILE A 267 6.37 11.65 -3.84
C ILE A 267 6.59 10.15 -3.61
N GLU A 268 6.53 9.67 -2.37
CA GLU A 268 6.73 8.26 -2.01
C GLU A 268 5.53 7.58 -1.37
N ASN A 269 4.56 8.34 -0.85
CA ASN A 269 3.49 7.78 -0.02
C ASN A 269 2.16 8.49 -0.24
N ILE A 270 1.09 7.71 -0.23
CA ILE A 270 -0.27 8.17 0.03
C ILE A 270 -0.56 7.92 1.50
N ILE A 271 -1.01 8.94 2.23
CA ILE A 271 -1.02 8.92 3.69
C ILE A 271 -2.44 9.11 4.24
N PHE A 272 -2.78 8.25 5.21
CA PHE A 272 -3.98 8.34 6.02
C PHE A 272 -3.55 8.57 7.47
N ASN A 273 -3.87 9.73 8.04
CA ASN A 273 -3.58 10.01 9.45
C ASN A 273 -4.52 9.22 10.38
N LYS A 274 -4.37 9.34 11.71
CA LYS A 274 -5.20 8.59 12.68
C LYS A 274 -6.71 8.84 12.53
N GLN A 275 -7.11 10.05 12.11
CA GLN A 275 -8.52 10.46 12.01
C GLN A 275 -9.16 10.09 10.66
N ASN A 276 -8.45 9.34 9.81
CA ASN A 276 -8.97 8.91 8.52
C ASN A 276 -10.26 8.06 8.62
N LEU A 277 -10.99 7.93 7.50
CA LEU A 277 -12.28 7.25 7.45
C LEU A 277 -12.21 5.74 7.20
N TYR A 278 -11.08 5.21 6.74
CA TYR A 278 -10.98 3.85 6.15
C TYR A 278 -10.32 2.85 7.10
N PHE A 279 -9.34 3.31 7.87
CA PHE A 279 -8.52 2.49 8.74
C PHE A 279 -8.75 2.84 10.22
N SER A 280 -8.66 1.84 11.08
CA SER A 280 -8.69 2.01 12.55
C SER A 280 -7.44 2.74 13.04
N GLU A 281 -6.32 2.60 12.33
CA GLU A 281 -5.04 3.27 12.60
C GLU A 281 -4.60 4.14 11.43
N ALA A 282 -3.58 4.97 11.66
CA ALA A 282 -2.90 5.70 10.59
C ALA A 282 -2.22 4.71 9.63
N THR A 283 -2.14 5.03 8.35
CA THR A 283 -1.61 4.11 7.33
C THR A 283 -0.86 4.90 6.26
N GLU A 284 0.38 4.49 5.97
CA GLU A 284 1.19 5.03 4.88
C GLU A 284 1.31 3.96 3.78
N ILE A 285 0.78 4.26 2.59
CA ILE A 285 0.85 3.36 1.44
C ILE A 285 1.95 3.84 0.51
N SER A 286 3.04 3.08 0.46
CA SER A 286 4.20 3.43 -0.37
C SER A 286 3.94 3.25 -1.86
N THR A 287 4.22 4.32 -2.61
CA THR A 287 4.19 4.43 -4.08
C THR A 287 5.58 4.44 -4.71
N ALA A 288 6.65 4.57 -3.91
CA ALA A 288 8.04 4.82 -4.32
C ALA A 288 8.64 3.83 -5.34
N TYR A 289 8.05 2.65 -5.49
CA TYR A 289 8.58 1.57 -6.33
C TYR A 289 7.89 1.42 -7.69
N TYR A 290 6.92 2.28 -8.03
CA TYR A 290 6.12 2.12 -9.25
C TYR A 290 6.15 3.38 -10.12
N TYR A 291 6.93 3.38 -11.21
CA TYR A 291 6.94 4.51 -12.15
C TYR A 291 5.57 4.74 -12.79
N THR A 292 4.72 3.71 -12.84
CA THR A 292 3.36 3.82 -13.37
C THR A 292 2.41 4.53 -12.40
N MET A 293 2.77 4.65 -11.11
CA MET A 293 1.89 5.27 -10.12
C MET A 293 1.94 6.80 -10.20
N PHE A 294 3.14 7.38 -10.25
CA PHE A 294 3.33 8.82 -10.43
C PHE A 294 4.21 9.06 -11.67
N PRO A 295 3.63 8.99 -12.88
CA PRO A 295 4.40 8.93 -14.12
C PRO A 295 5.24 10.19 -14.38
N THR A 296 4.81 11.35 -13.88
CA THR A 296 5.57 12.60 -13.99
C THR A 296 6.91 12.53 -13.25
N LEU A 297 6.97 11.80 -12.12
CA LEU A 297 8.20 11.63 -11.33
C LEU A 297 9.24 10.76 -12.04
N SER A 298 8.84 9.96 -13.03
CA SER A 298 9.74 9.07 -13.76
C SER A 298 10.52 9.77 -14.88
N ILE A 299 10.19 11.03 -15.16
CA ILE A 299 10.92 11.87 -16.10
C ILE A 299 12.12 12.45 -15.36
N ALA A 300 13.33 12.07 -15.78
CA ALA A 300 14.56 12.57 -15.19
C ALA A 300 14.72 14.07 -15.46
N ARG A 301 14.96 14.83 -14.40
CA ARG A 301 15.23 16.26 -14.46
C ARG A 301 16.46 16.55 -13.60
N ASP A 302 17.55 17.03 -14.23
CA ASP A 302 18.91 17.04 -13.66
C ASP A 302 19.13 17.93 -12.43
N MET A 303 18.14 18.75 -12.07
CA MET A 303 18.14 19.75 -10.99
C MET A 303 19.30 20.73 -11.06
N LYS A 304 20.00 20.79 -12.20
CA LYS A 304 21.13 21.67 -12.39
C LYS A 304 20.64 23.10 -12.33
N ASN A 305 21.39 23.92 -11.60
CA ASN A 305 21.10 25.33 -11.35
C ASN A 305 19.91 25.62 -10.41
N ILE A 306 19.20 24.63 -9.86
CA ILE A 306 18.14 24.87 -8.85
C ILE A 306 18.74 25.35 -7.52
N PHE A 307 19.82 24.67 -7.10
CA PHE A 307 20.54 24.94 -5.87
C PHE A 307 21.83 25.73 -6.13
N SER A 308 22.39 26.33 -5.08
CA SER A 308 23.77 26.81 -5.07
C SER A 308 24.75 25.66 -5.35
N ASN A 309 25.98 25.99 -5.76
CA ASN A 309 26.94 25.00 -6.30
C ASN A 309 27.41 23.95 -5.27
N ASP A 310 27.09 24.13 -3.99
CA ASP A 310 27.57 23.28 -2.90
C ASP A 310 26.64 22.07 -2.62
N VAL A 311 25.46 22.03 -3.27
CA VAL A 311 24.55 20.88 -3.18
C VAL A 311 24.94 19.84 -4.22
N LYS A 312 25.31 18.66 -3.74
CA LYS A 312 25.66 17.51 -4.56
C LYS A 312 24.38 16.82 -5.03
N ILE A 313 24.18 16.83 -6.34
CA ILE A 313 23.14 16.05 -7.02
C ILE A 313 23.74 14.69 -7.35
N GLU A 314 23.08 13.62 -6.92
CA GLU A 314 23.47 12.24 -7.19
C GLU A 314 22.46 11.61 -8.15
N THR A 315 22.85 10.51 -8.77
CA THR A 315 21.94 9.66 -9.54
C THR A 315 21.70 8.36 -8.79
N ASP A 316 20.47 7.88 -8.80
CA ASP A 316 20.09 6.59 -8.24
C ASP A 316 19.49 5.71 -9.34
N ASP A 317 19.84 4.43 -9.29
CA ASP A 317 19.35 3.40 -10.20
C ASP A 317 17.95 3.02 -9.76
N ALA A 318 17.01 3.90 -10.06
CA ALA A 318 15.61 3.65 -9.80
C ALA A 318 14.97 3.21 -11.11
N LEU A 319 15.23 1.96 -11.49
CA LEU A 319 14.23 1.21 -12.23
C LEU A 319 13.00 1.12 -11.32
N GLY A 320 12.14 2.13 -11.41
CA GLY A 320 10.76 1.95 -10.97
C GLY A 320 10.27 0.64 -11.60
N LYS A 321 9.46 -0.10 -10.87
CA LYS A 321 8.92 -1.36 -11.40
C LYS A 321 7.61 -1.05 -12.11
N PRO A 322 7.30 -1.76 -13.21
CA PRO A 322 5.93 -1.81 -13.68
C PRO A 322 5.05 -2.27 -12.51
N MET A 323 3.86 -1.70 -12.35
CA MET A 323 2.93 -2.18 -11.32
C MET A 323 2.37 -3.55 -11.73
N SER A 324 2.28 -4.46 -10.76
CA SER A 324 1.63 -5.75 -10.94
C SER A 324 0.28 -5.73 -10.22
N GLN A 325 -0.77 -6.17 -10.89
CA GLN A 325 -2.13 -6.32 -10.38
C GLN A 325 -2.53 -7.78 -10.43
N ILE A 326 -3.05 -8.31 -9.33
CA ILE A 326 -3.57 -9.68 -9.30
C ILE A 326 -4.98 -9.67 -9.88
N THR A 327 -5.27 -10.58 -10.81
CA THR A 327 -6.58 -10.68 -11.45
C THR A 327 -6.99 -12.14 -11.57
N GLN A 328 -8.28 -12.41 -11.39
CA GLN A 328 -8.87 -13.72 -11.65
C GLN A 328 -9.41 -13.79 -13.08
N ILE A 329 -9.14 -14.90 -13.77
CA ILE A 329 -9.67 -15.21 -15.10
C ILE A 329 -10.32 -16.59 -15.09
N GLN A 330 -11.29 -16.80 -16.00
CA GLN A 330 -11.95 -18.09 -16.19
C GLN A 330 -11.48 -18.72 -17.51
N ILE A 331 -11.02 -19.97 -17.47
CA ILE A 331 -10.65 -20.76 -18.65
C ILE A 331 -11.29 -22.15 -18.48
N ASN A 332 -12.13 -22.58 -19.41
CA ASN A 332 -12.76 -23.92 -19.41
C ASN A 332 -13.37 -24.36 -18.05
N ASN A 333 -14.04 -23.44 -17.36
CA ASN A 333 -14.64 -23.60 -16.01
C ASN A 333 -13.66 -23.68 -14.83
N ASN A 334 -12.36 -23.52 -15.09
CA ASN A 334 -11.33 -23.39 -14.08
C ASN A 334 -11.05 -21.91 -13.79
N THR A 335 -10.92 -21.58 -12.51
CA THR A 335 -10.51 -20.25 -12.07
C THR A 335 -8.99 -20.18 -11.94
N TYR A 336 -8.39 -19.22 -12.63
CA TYR A 336 -6.98 -18.92 -12.55
C TYR A 336 -6.75 -17.53 -11.96
N VAL A 337 -5.65 -17.39 -11.22
CA VAL A 337 -5.15 -16.11 -10.74
C VAL A 337 -3.88 -15.78 -11.51
N ILE A 338 -3.83 -14.60 -12.13
CA ILE A 338 -2.69 -14.13 -12.92
C ILE A 338 -2.21 -12.75 -12.45
N GLY A 339 -0.92 -12.48 -12.63
CA GLY A 339 -0.34 -11.16 -12.39
C GLY A 339 -0.38 -10.31 -13.67
N LYS A 340 -1.38 -9.43 -13.78
CA LYS A 340 -1.49 -8.43 -14.84
C LYS A 340 -0.45 -7.33 -14.64
N ILE A 341 0.32 -7.04 -15.67
CA ILE A 341 1.39 -6.05 -15.63
C ILE A 341 0.89 -4.72 -16.19
N LYS A 342 1.21 -3.62 -15.50
CA LYS A 342 1.02 -2.25 -15.96
C LYS A 342 2.33 -1.67 -16.46
N HIS A 343 2.34 -1.20 -17.70
CA HIS A 343 3.55 -0.73 -18.37
C HIS A 343 3.35 0.69 -18.92
N TRP A 344 4.43 1.46 -19.05
CA TRP A 344 4.34 2.84 -19.56
C TRP A 344 3.83 2.93 -21.01
N ASP A 345 4.01 1.86 -21.80
CA ASP A 345 3.46 1.71 -23.15
C ASP A 345 2.38 0.66 -23.17
N LYS A 346 1.20 1.12 -23.56
CA LYS A 346 -0.04 0.34 -23.67
C LYS A 346 0.10 -0.79 -24.68
N ASN A 347 0.89 -0.64 -25.75
CA ASN A 347 1.12 -1.71 -26.72
C ASN A 347 1.91 -2.85 -26.10
N ILE A 348 2.98 -2.53 -25.36
CA ILE A 348 3.78 -3.52 -24.64
C ILE A 348 2.98 -4.12 -23.48
N GLU A 349 2.25 -3.31 -22.72
CA GLU A 349 1.30 -3.77 -21.68
C GLU A 349 0.33 -4.82 -22.25
N ASN A 350 -0.32 -4.50 -23.37
CA ASN A 350 -1.27 -5.40 -24.02
C ASN A 350 -0.59 -6.70 -24.48
N LYS A 351 0.62 -6.62 -25.05
CA LYS A 351 1.38 -7.81 -25.45
C LYS A 351 1.72 -8.69 -24.26
N ILE A 352 2.33 -8.14 -23.21
CA ILE A 352 2.68 -8.87 -21.99
C ILE A 352 1.45 -9.58 -21.41
N ASN A 353 0.36 -8.85 -21.20
CA ASN A 353 -0.84 -9.40 -20.58
C ASN A 353 -1.51 -10.46 -21.46
N ASN A 354 -1.54 -10.28 -22.78
CA ASN A 354 -2.06 -11.29 -23.70
C ASN A 354 -1.19 -12.54 -23.72
N SER A 355 0.14 -12.40 -23.64
CA SER A 355 1.07 -13.54 -23.53
C SER A 355 0.80 -14.35 -22.26
N ILE A 356 0.58 -13.69 -21.11
CA ILE A 356 0.25 -14.36 -19.84
C ILE A 356 -1.07 -15.13 -19.95
N ILE A 357 -2.10 -14.53 -20.54
CA ILE A 357 -3.41 -15.19 -20.74
C ILE A 357 -3.27 -16.40 -21.66
N LYS A 358 -2.60 -16.26 -22.82
CA LYS A 358 -2.34 -17.37 -23.75
C LYS A 358 -1.54 -18.49 -23.10
N CYS A 359 -0.59 -18.16 -22.23
CA CYS A 359 0.13 -19.16 -21.46
C CYS A 359 -0.82 -19.92 -20.54
N ALA A 360 -1.69 -19.23 -19.79
CA ALA A 360 -2.68 -19.88 -18.94
C ALA A 360 -3.61 -20.82 -19.73
N GLU A 361 -4.06 -20.38 -20.92
CA GLU A 361 -4.88 -21.20 -21.84
C GLU A 361 -4.15 -22.46 -22.31
N GLU A 362 -2.89 -22.37 -22.71
CA GLU A 362 -2.12 -23.55 -23.11
C GLU A 362 -1.77 -24.45 -21.90
N LEU A 363 -1.54 -23.90 -20.71
CA LEU A 363 -1.33 -24.70 -19.50
C LEU A 363 -2.59 -25.52 -19.14
N ASP A 364 -3.77 -24.90 -19.19
CA ASP A 364 -5.07 -25.55 -18.97
C ASP A 364 -5.33 -26.65 -20.02
N LYS A 365 -5.20 -26.31 -21.30
CA LYS A 365 -5.44 -27.23 -22.42
C LYS A 365 -4.55 -28.48 -22.39
N ASN A 366 -3.33 -28.37 -21.87
CA ASN A 366 -2.41 -29.51 -21.74
C ASN A 366 -2.54 -30.22 -20.37
N GLY A 367 -3.46 -29.78 -19.51
CA GLY A 367 -3.74 -30.37 -18.20
C GLY A 367 -2.52 -30.32 -17.27
N ILE A 368 -1.70 -29.27 -17.36
CA ILE A 368 -0.43 -29.19 -16.63
C ILE A 368 -0.67 -29.23 -15.12
N PHE A 369 -1.65 -28.47 -14.65
CA PHE A 369 -1.96 -28.37 -13.22
C PHE A 369 -2.52 -29.69 -12.64
N ASP A 370 -3.28 -30.46 -13.42
CA ASP A 370 -3.72 -31.81 -13.01
C ASP A 370 -2.56 -32.79 -12.83
N LYS A 371 -1.45 -32.59 -13.55
CA LYS A 371 -0.24 -33.41 -13.47
C LYS A 371 0.67 -33.01 -12.32
N ILE A 372 0.55 -31.78 -11.82
CA ILE A 372 1.29 -31.31 -10.65
C ILE A 372 0.76 -32.05 -9.40
N ASN A 373 1.66 -32.65 -8.63
CA ASN A 373 1.29 -33.39 -7.42
C ASN A 373 0.54 -32.49 -6.43
N LYS A 374 -0.65 -32.93 -5.98
CA LYS A 374 -1.54 -32.22 -5.04
C LYS A 374 -0.94 -32.01 -3.64
N ASN A 375 0.26 -32.54 -3.38
CA ASN A 375 1.00 -32.37 -2.12
C ASN A 375 2.10 -31.29 -2.20
N ASN A 376 2.46 -30.81 -3.39
CA ASN A 376 3.34 -29.66 -3.57
C ASN A 376 2.50 -28.39 -3.50
N ILE A 377 2.17 -28.01 -2.27
CA ILE A 377 1.24 -26.93 -1.94
C ILE A 377 2.07 -25.64 -1.78
N PHE A 378 1.78 -24.63 -2.60
CA PHE A 378 2.24 -23.27 -2.31
C PHE A 378 1.18 -22.58 -1.45
N THR A 379 1.61 -21.91 -0.39
CA THR A 379 0.82 -20.84 0.21
C THR A 379 0.95 -19.60 -0.68
N VAL A 380 -0.21 -19.01 -1.02
CA VAL A 380 -0.41 -17.78 -1.83
C VAL A 380 0.48 -16.62 -1.37
N THR A 381 0.95 -16.66 -0.13
CA THR A 381 1.68 -15.60 0.54
C THR A 381 3.05 -15.28 -0.08
N SER A 382 3.47 -16.00 -1.13
CA SER A 382 4.71 -15.71 -1.88
C SER A 382 4.49 -15.49 -3.38
N TRP A 383 3.49 -14.70 -3.77
CA TRP A 383 3.48 -14.07 -5.11
C TRP A 383 4.81 -13.35 -5.36
N GLN A 384 5.62 -13.84 -6.31
CA GLN A 384 6.90 -13.22 -6.66
C GLN A 384 6.78 -12.54 -8.01
N TYR A 385 6.23 -11.32 -7.99
CA TYR A 385 6.49 -10.38 -9.07
C TYR A 385 7.92 -9.85 -8.92
N ASN A 386 8.73 -10.01 -9.96
CA ASN A 386 10.05 -9.39 -10.02
C ASN A 386 10.29 -8.73 -11.37
N TYR A 387 11.00 -7.60 -11.34
CA TYR A 387 11.41 -6.84 -12.50
C TYR A 387 12.84 -6.36 -12.27
N ASP A 388 13.71 -6.63 -13.24
CA ASP A 388 15.13 -6.26 -13.22
C ASP A 388 15.51 -5.21 -14.27
N GLY A 389 14.53 -4.68 -15.03
CA GLY A 389 14.76 -3.74 -16.13
C GLY A 389 14.53 -4.35 -17.51
N GLU A 390 14.86 -5.62 -17.67
CA GLU A 390 14.77 -6.33 -18.95
C GLU A 390 13.73 -7.45 -18.90
N LYS A 391 13.57 -8.08 -17.74
CA LYS A 391 12.71 -9.25 -17.56
C LYS A 391 11.64 -9.00 -16.52
N ILE A 392 10.50 -9.62 -16.75
CA ILE A 392 9.37 -9.70 -15.82
C ILE A 392 9.19 -11.15 -15.40
N ARG A 393 9.21 -11.40 -14.10
CA ARG A 393 8.81 -12.66 -13.50
C ARG A 393 7.40 -12.52 -12.92
N THR A 394 6.48 -13.39 -13.31
CA THR A 394 5.08 -13.43 -12.86
C THR A 394 4.61 -14.88 -12.74
N MET A 395 3.36 -15.12 -12.34
CA MET A 395 2.80 -16.45 -12.12
C MET A 395 1.39 -16.62 -12.72
N VAL A 396 1.08 -17.85 -13.11
CA VAL A 396 -0.29 -18.34 -13.32
C VAL A 396 -0.59 -19.37 -12.23
N ILE A 397 -1.65 -19.13 -11.48
CA ILE A 397 -2.05 -19.96 -10.34
C ILE A 397 -3.43 -20.55 -10.59
N GLN A 398 -3.58 -21.85 -10.36
CA GLN A 398 -4.91 -22.49 -10.30
C GLN A 398 -5.30 -22.73 -8.84
N GLN A 399 -6.52 -22.33 -8.48
CA GLN A 399 -7.10 -22.60 -7.16
C GLN A 399 -7.97 -23.85 -7.20
N LEU A 400 -7.66 -24.83 -6.34
CA LEU A 400 -8.37 -26.11 -6.23
C LEU A 400 -8.61 -26.47 -4.76
N ASN A 401 -9.84 -26.35 -4.26
CA ASN A 401 -10.26 -26.83 -2.93
C ASN A 401 -9.28 -26.47 -1.79
N ASN A 402 -8.97 -25.18 -1.64
CA ASN A 402 -8.02 -24.60 -0.67
C ASN A 402 -6.53 -24.96 -0.91
N LYS A 403 -6.20 -25.51 -2.07
CA LYS A 403 -4.82 -25.72 -2.53
C LYS A 403 -4.54 -24.83 -3.75
N GLU A 404 -3.30 -24.37 -3.86
CA GLU A 404 -2.85 -23.59 -5.00
C GLU A 404 -1.68 -24.27 -5.69
N GLN A 405 -1.70 -24.26 -7.02
CA GLN A 405 -0.60 -24.70 -7.88
C GLN A 405 -0.19 -23.54 -8.77
N ALA A 406 1.11 -23.31 -8.90
CA ALA A 406 1.64 -22.17 -9.64
C ALA A 406 2.64 -22.62 -10.72
N ILE A 407 2.57 -21.98 -11.88
CA ILE A 407 3.61 -21.98 -12.90
C ILE A 407 4.18 -20.56 -12.97
N GLU A 408 5.49 -20.46 -12.89
CA GLU A 408 6.20 -19.19 -13.03
C GLU A 408 6.47 -18.91 -14.51
N ILE A 409 6.29 -17.65 -14.91
CA ILE A 409 6.54 -17.16 -16.27
C ILE A 409 7.62 -16.10 -16.20
N LEU A 410 8.65 -16.25 -17.04
CA LEU A 410 9.64 -15.22 -17.31
C LEU A 410 9.38 -14.63 -18.69
N LEU A 411 9.14 -13.32 -18.75
CA LEU A 411 8.87 -12.57 -19.97
C LEU A 411 9.91 -11.49 -20.22
N ASN A 412 10.14 -11.15 -21.48
CA ASN A 412 10.85 -9.95 -21.85
C ASN A 412 9.98 -8.72 -21.62
N ALA A 413 10.47 -7.74 -20.86
CA ALA A 413 9.72 -6.54 -20.50
C ALA A 413 9.48 -5.58 -21.66
N GLN A 414 10.30 -5.63 -22.71
CA GLN A 414 10.22 -4.72 -23.86
C GLN A 414 9.42 -5.29 -25.02
N THR A 415 9.39 -6.62 -25.17
CA THR A 415 8.65 -7.27 -26.26
C THR A 415 7.35 -7.92 -25.81
N GLY A 416 7.28 -8.35 -24.54
CA GLY A 416 6.19 -9.15 -24.00
C GLY A 416 6.26 -10.64 -24.37
N ASP A 417 7.38 -11.08 -24.95
CA ASP A 417 7.58 -12.47 -25.33
C ASP A 417 7.89 -13.31 -24.09
N ILE A 418 7.34 -14.53 -24.04
CA ILE A 418 7.66 -15.48 -22.98
C ILE A 418 9.01 -16.13 -23.29
N GLU A 419 9.96 -15.93 -22.39
CA GLU A 419 11.31 -16.47 -22.52
C GLU A 419 11.41 -17.87 -21.92
N GLU A 420 10.85 -18.07 -20.72
CA GLU A 420 10.96 -19.30 -19.93
C GLU A 420 9.69 -19.57 -19.10
N LEU A 421 9.43 -20.86 -18.83
CA LEU A 421 8.37 -21.34 -17.93
C LEU A 421 8.98 -22.25 -16.89
N TYR A 422 8.67 -22.04 -15.61
CA TYR A 422 9.19 -22.85 -14.52
C TYR A 422 8.09 -23.48 -13.68
N TYR A 423 8.30 -24.75 -13.34
CA TYR A 423 7.61 -25.41 -12.26
C TYR A 423 8.38 -25.19 -10.95
N ARG A 424 7.76 -24.55 -9.97
CA ARG A 424 8.36 -24.35 -8.65
C ARG A 424 7.99 -25.54 -7.75
N GLU A 425 8.95 -26.05 -6.99
CA GLU A 425 8.70 -27.03 -5.91
C GLU A 425 9.00 -26.34 -4.57
N ASP A 426 8.11 -26.50 -3.58
CA ASP A 426 8.38 -26.01 -2.22
C ASP A 426 9.42 -26.92 -1.55
N VAL A 427 10.61 -26.37 -1.28
CA VAL A 427 11.75 -27.09 -0.69
C VAL A 427 11.45 -27.52 0.76
N SER A 428 10.45 -26.92 1.41
CA SER A 428 10.05 -27.27 2.78
C SER A 428 9.18 -28.52 2.88
N ALA A 429 8.62 -28.99 1.76
CA ALA A 429 7.75 -30.16 1.68
C ALA A 429 8.52 -31.48 1.51
N GLY A 430 9.63 -31.66 2.23
CA GLY A 430 10.41 -32.90 2.39
C GLY A 430 10.60 -33.75 1.12
N GLU A 431 11.81 -33.74 0.54
CA GLU A 431 12.22 -34.49 -0.66
C GLU A 431 11.38 -35.75 -0.96
N THR A 432 10.33 -35.58 -1.78
CA THR A 432 9.70 -36.65 -2.54
C THR A 432 8.96 -36.06 -3.77
N SER A 433 9.60 -35.16 -4.52
CA SER A 433 9.23 -35.04 -5.94
C SER A 433 9.86 -36.22 -6.67
N ASN A 434 9.02 -37.09 -7.22
CA ASN A 434 9.49 -38.15 -8.11
C ASN A 434 10.12 -37.47 -9.33
N GLU A 435 11.46 -37.48 -9.43
CA GLU A 435 12.26 -36.82 -10.47
C GLU A 435 11.71 -37.06 -11.89
N THR A 436 11.11 -38.23 -12.10
CA THR A 436 10.40 -38.62 -13.33
C THR A 436 9.22 -37.70 -13.66
N VAL A 437 8.36 -37.39 -12.68
CA VAL A 437 7.19 -36.52 -12.84
C VAL A 437 7.64 -35.09 -13.14
N ARG A 438 8.64 -34.61 -12.40
CA ARG A 438 9.25 -33.29 -12.62
C ARG A 438 9.82 -33.16 -14.04
N ASN A 439 10.60 -34.14 -14.48
CA ASN A 439 11.18 -34.14 -15.83
C ASN A 439 10.11 -34.21 -16.92
N SER A 440 9.01 -34.93 -16.68
CA SER A 440 7.86 -34.95 -17.59
C SER A 440 7.19 -33.58 -17.70
N ILE A 441 6.92 -32.91 -16.58
CA ILE A 441 6.32 -31.57 -16.55
C ILE A 441 7.23 -30.57 -17.27
N LEU A 442 8.53 -30.56 -16.98
CA LEU A 442 9.49 -29.67 -17.65
C LEU A 442 9.53 -29.88 -19.17
N LYS A 443 9.42 -31.12 -19.65
CA LYS A 443 9.35 -31.41 -21.08
C LYS A 443 8.10 -30.83 -21.73
N GLU A 444 6.96 -30.91 -21.06
CA GLU A 444 5.70 -30.34 -21.54
C GLU A 444 5.71 -28.81 -21.51
N LEU A 445 6.23 -28.20 -20.43
CA LEU A 445 6.43 -26.75 -20.36
C LEU A 445 7.31 -26.24 -21.49
N ASN A 446 8.40 -26.95 -21.82
CA ASN A 446 9.24 -26.63 -22.97
C ASN A 446 8.46 -26.72 -24.30
N SER A 447 7.60 -27.72 -24.47
CA SER A 447 6.75 -27.85 -25.66
C SER A 447 5.76 -26.68 -25.78
N ILE A 448 5.12 -26.30 -24.68
CA ILE A 448 4.22 -25.15 -24.60
C ILE A 448 4.98 -23.85 -24.94
N LEU A 449 6.14 -23.64 -24.34
CA LEU A 449 7.00 -22.48 -24.62
C LEU A 449 7.34 -22.36 -26.11
N GLN A 450 7.67 -23.46 -26.77
CA GLN A 450 7.96 -23.45 -28.22
C GLN A 450 6.73 -23.14 -29.09
N LYS A 451 5.52 -23.41 -28.60
CA LYS A 451 4.28 -22.96 -29.27
C LYS A 451 4.04 -21.48 -29.05
N LEU A 452 4.27 -20.98 -27.84
CA LEU A 452 4.06 -19.57 -27.49
C LEU A 452 5.06 -18.62 -28.18
N LYS A 453 6.21 -19.12 -28.61
CA LYS A 453 7.22 -18.39 -29.41
C LYS A 453 6.92 -18.32 -30.92
N LYS A 454 5.89 -19.02 -31.40
CA LYS A 454 5.46 -19.02 -32.82
C LYS A 454 4.22 -18.16 -32.98
#